data_AF-A0A502LXX7-F1
#
_entry.id   AF-A0A502LXX7-F1
#
_cell.length_a   1.000
_cell.length_b   1.000
_cell.length_c   1.000
_cell.angle_alpha   90.00
_cell.angle_beta   90.00
_cell.angle_gamma   90.00
#
_symmetry.space_group_name_H-M   'P 1'
#
loop_
_entity.id
_entity.type
_entity.pdbx_description
1 polymer ?
#
loop_
_entity_poly.entity_id
_entity_poly.type
_entity_poly.pdbx_seq_one_letter_code
_entity_poly.pdbx_strand_id
1 'polypeptide(L)' 'MKKWLLVVAAALVVSACANKDVYFNGAEGSHSGIKFDKNTRHWGTNP' A
#
# COMPACT_ATOMS: atom_id res chain seq x y z
N MET A 1 -18.66 -23.96 7.21
CA MET A 1 -17.33 -23.94 6.57
C MET A 1 -17.18 -22.89 5.46
N LYS A 2 -18.20 -22.62 4.64
CA LYS A 2 -18.11 -21.63 3.54
C LYS A 2 -17.82 -20.18 3.97
N LYS A 3 -18.24 -19.76 5.17
CA LYS A 3 -17.96 -18.41 5.71
C LYS A 3 -16.46 -18.14 5.88
N TRP A 4 -15.68 -19.14 6.30
CA TRP A 4 -14.23 -19.00 6.45
C TRP A 4 -13.50 -18.85 5.12
N LEU A 5 -13.95 -19.56 4.08
CA LEU A 5 -13.42 -19.38 2.72
C LEU A 5 -13.63 -17.95 2.21
N LEU A 6 -14.77 -17.33 2.52
CA LEU A 6 -15.03 -15.93 2.15
C LEU A 6 -14.13 -14.96 2.91
N VAL A 7 -13.89 -15.19 4.20
CA VAL A 7 -12.97 -14.37 5.01
C VAL A 7 -11.54 -14.46 4.46
N VAL A 8 -11.06 -15.67 4.16
CA VAL A 8 -9.73 -15.87 3.59
C VAL A 8 -9.62 -15.22 2.21
N ALA A 9 -10.63 -15.41 1.34
CA ALA A 9 -10.65 -14.77 0.02
C ALA A 9 -10.63 -13.24 0.12
N ALA A 10 -11.41 -12.65 1.02
CA ALA A 10 -11.42 -11.20 1.25
C ALA A 10 -10.05 -10.69 1.73
N ALA A 11 -9.42 -11.40 2.68
CA ALA A 11 -8.09 -11.02 3.18
C ALA A 11 -7.02 -11.07 2.08
N LEU A 12 -7.06 -12.09 1.22
CA LEU A 12 -6.14 -12.21 0.08
C LEU A 12 -6.35 -11.08 -0.95
N VAL A 13 -7.60 -10.75 -1.27
CA VAL A 13 -7.93 -9.65 -2.21
C VAL A 13 -7.45 -8.31 -1.66
N VAL A 14 -7.73 -7.99 -0.39
CA VAL A 14 -7.28 -6.73 0.22
C VAL A 14 -5.76 -6.66 0.24
N SER A 15 -5.08 -7.76 0.58
CA SER A 15 -3.60 -7.81 0.64
C SER A 15 -2.96 -7.63 -0.74
N ALA A 16 -3.53 -8.23 -1.79
CA ALA A 16 -3.04 -8.05 -3.16
C ALA A 16 -3.19 -6.61 -3.65
N CYS A 17 -4.29 -5.94 -3.26
CA CYS A 17 -4.55 -4.55 -3.59
C CYS A 17 -3.73 -3.55 -2.74
N ALA A 18 -3.20 -3.96 -1.59
CA ALA A 18 -2.43 -3.11 -0.67
C ALA A 18 -0.98 -2.85 -1.14
N ASN A 19 -0.57 -3.37 -2.30
CA ASN A 19 0.77 -3.16 -2.85
C ASN A 19 0.90 -1.78 -3.53
N LYS A 20 0.80 -0.70 -2.76
CA LYS A 20 0.89 0.70 -3.20
C LYS A 20 1.94 1.45 -2.38
N ASP A 21 2.53 2.48 -2.98
CA ASP A 21 3.36 3.43 -2.24
C ASP A 21 2.48 4.24 -1.28
N VAL A 22 3.04 4.63 -0.13
CA VAL A 22 2.32 5.43 0.87
C VAL A 22 2.89 6.83 0.86
N TYR A 23 2.03 7.84 0.81
CA TYR A 23 2.43 9.25 0.78
C TYR A 23 1.89 9.98 2.01
N PHE A 24 2.76 10.73 2.68
CA PHE A 24 2.40 11.64 3.76
C PHE A 24 2.63 13.09 3.32
N ASN A 25 1.59 13.92 3.44
CA ASN A 25 1.62 15.33 3.03
C ASN A 25 2.11 15.51 1.58
N GLY A 26 1.68 14.61 0.70
CA GLY A 26 2.06 14.57 -0.70
C GLY A 26 1.22 13.52 -1.43
N ALA A 27 1.45 13.41 -2.72
CA ALA A 27 0.87 12.39 -3.58
C ALA A 27 1.90 11.98 -4.65
N GLU A 28 1.59 10.92 -5.38
CA GLU A 28 2.40 10.52 -6.52
C GLU A 28 2.58 11.70 -7.50
N GLY A 29 3.83 12.05 -7.81
CA GLY A 29 4.16 13.19 -8.69
C GLY A 29 4.02 14.58 -8.07
N SER A 30 3.82 14.71 -6.76
CA SER A 30 3.69 16.03 -6.10
C SER A 30 5.02 16.67 -5.69
N HIS A 31 6.16 15.96 -5.78
CA HIS A 31 7.50 16.44 -5.39
C HIS A 31 7.56 17.04 -3.98
N SER A 32 6.70 16.56 -3.08
CA SER A 32 6.50 17.10 -1.75
C SER A 32 6.09 16.00 -0.79
N GLY A 33 6.42 16.18 0.49
CA GLY A 33 6.11 15.23 1.55
C GLY A 33 7.07 14.05 1.62
N ILE A 34 6.63 13.01 2.32
CA ILE A 34 7.40 11.77 2.56
C ILE A 34 6.70 10.61 1.86
N LYS A 35 7.47 9.79 1.15
CA LYS A 35 7.03 8.58 0.45
C LYS A 35 7.58 7.34 1.16
N PHE A 36 6.75 6.33 1.35
CA PHE A 36 7.19 4.94 1.52
C PHE A 36 7.23 4.28 0.15
N ASP A 37 8.43 3.86 -0.26
CA ASP A 37 8.60 3.08 -1.47
C ASP A 37 8.35 1.60 -1.15
N LYS A 38 7.30 1.03 -1.72
CA LYS A 38 6.90 -0.35 -1.44
C LYS A 38 7.91 -1.39 -1.95
N ASN A 39 8.70 -1.04 -2.97
CA ASN A 39 9.64 -1.95 -3.62
C ASN A 39 10.92 -2.09 -2.77
N THR A 40 11.42 -0.96 -2.26
CA THR A 40 12.62 -0.91 -1.42
C THR A 40 12.32 -1.01 0.08
N ARG A 41 11.05 -0.84 0.46
CA ARG A 41 10.55 -0.78 1.86
C ARG A 41 11.19 0.33 2.68
N HIS A 42 11.60 1.42 2.04
CA HIS A 42 12.23 2.56 2.69
C HIS A 42 11.34 3.80 2.66
N TRP A 43 11.45 4.62 3.72
CA TRP A 43 10.88 5.96 3.78
C TRP A 43 11.90 6.97 3.25
N GLY A 44 11.43 7.96 2.49
CA GLY A 44 12.25 9.04 1.97
C GLY A 44 11.43 10.24 1.52
N THR A 45 12.11 11.29 1.08
CA THR A 45 11.44 12.43 0.43
C THR A 45 10.76 11.96 -0.85
N ASN A 46 9.54 12.43 -1.10
CA ASN A 46 8.89 12.23 -2.38
C ASN A 46 9.68 13.01 -3.47
N PRO A 47 10.32 12.33 -4.43
CA PRO A 47 11.19 12.96 -5.41
C PRO A 47 10.42 13.86 -6.38
#